data_AF-A0A0C3A7D7-F1
#
_entry.id   AF-A0A0C3A7D7-F1
#
_cell.length_a   1.000
_cell.length_b   1.000
_cell.length_c   1.000
_cell.angle_alpha   90.00
_cell.angle_beta   90.00
_cell.angle_gamma   90.00
#
_symmetry.space_group_name_H-M   'P 1'
#
loop_
_entity.id
_entity.type
_entity.pdbx_description
1 polymer ?
#
loop_
_entity_poly.entity_id
_entity_poly.type
_entity_poly.pdbx_seq_one_letter_code
_entity_poly.pdbx_strand_id
1 'polypeptide(L)'
;MESPSAKVQGSSEVDASTSCIASRAQILYLDILSAIFVNLALEDPLGILYAGAVCHQWRQVALNTPKAWYMIPHSVSSHLKYLKLYLDRSGNVPLHVEMRKVKSTEDTEAEIELLIEQKDRIQCLTIVRQYHLLRYSFPNLQKLVLDAHFLDEMKLLENSGSETVPSFSSTQFPHLRVFELLGDPPDWFNAKIWRSRTMPPLQRLALYLYLPEILPSDPCLTACADSLVSLTIKLPQGRNHSE
;
A
#
# COMPACT_ATOMS: atom_id res chain seq x y z
N MET A 1 7.71 -79.71 26.12
CA MET A 1 6.82 -79.27 25.03
C MET A 1 6.57 -77.79 25.24
N GLU A 2 7.45 -76.96 24.70
CA GLU A 2 7.32 -75.51 24.69
C GLU A 2 6.47 -75.11 23.48
N SER A 3 5.48 -74.24 23.69
CA SER A 3 4.70 -73.60 22.61
C SER A 3 5.18 -72.16 22.44
N PRO A 4 5.41 -71.68 21.21
CA PRO A 4 5.96 -70.35 20.97
C PRO A 4 4.87 -69.26 20.99
N SER A 5 5.25 -68.15 21.61
CA SER A 5 4.48 -66.91 21.73
C SER A 5 4.36 -66.19 20.38
N ALA A 6 3.14 -65.89 19.95
CA ALA A 6 2.87 -65.09 18.75
C ALA A 6 3.15 -63.60 19.02
N LYS A 7 4.15 -63.05 18.32
CA LYS A 7 4.45 -61.62 18.33
C LYS A 7 3.35 -60.85 17.59
N VAL A 8 2.75 -59.90 18.30
CA VAL A 8 1.88 -58.86 17.75
C VAL A 8 2.73 -57.92 16.90
N GLN A 9 2.54 -57.98 15.58
CA GLN A 9 3.21 -57.15 14.60
C GLN A 9 2.13 -56.37 13.84
N GLY A 10 1.60 -55.31 14.48
CA GLY A 10 0.47 -54.55 13.93
C GLY A 10 0.34 -53.10 14.40
N SER A 11 1.26 -52.59 15.23
CA SER A 11 1.13 -51.22 15.78
C SER A 11 1.87 -50.14 14.99
N SER A 12 2.93 -50.45 14.23
CA SER A 12 3.78 -49.41 13.63
C SER A 12 3.20 -48.74 12.37
N GLU A 13 2.31 -49.41 11.65
CA GLU A 13 1.76 -48.93 10.35
C GLU A 13 0.56 -47.98 10.53
N VAL A 14 -0.21 -48.19 11.59
CA VAL A 14 -1.36 -47.34 11.97
C VAL A 14 -0.88 -46.01 12.58
N ASP A 15 0.20 -46.05 13.38
CA ASP A 15 0.78 -44.85 14.00
C ASP A 15 1.44 -43.91 12.96
N ALA A 16 2.11 -44.48 11.94
CA ALA A 16 2.71 -43.70 10.85
C ALA A 16 1.67 -43.00 9.97
N SER A 17 0.56 -43.69 9.66
CA SER A 17 -0.52 -43.15 8.84
C SER A 17 -1.29 -42.04 9.57
N THR A 18 -1.53 -42.21 10.87
CA THR A 18 -2.22 -41.21 11.71
C THR A 18 -1.36 -39.97 11.93
N SER A 19 -0.04 -40.15 12.10
CA SER A 19 0.94 -39.04 12.18
C SER A 19 0.99 -38.21 10.88
N CYS A 20 0.92 -38.85 9.71
CA CYS A 20 0.93 -38.17 8.41
C CYS A 20 -0.35 -37.36 8.12
N ILE A 21 -1.50 -37.84 8.58
CA ILE A 21 -2.78 -37.12 8.44
C ILE A 21 -2.81 -35.92 9.40
N ALA A 22 -2.35 -36.08 10.64
CA ALA A 22 -2.25 -34.99 11.61
C ALA A 22 -1.32 -33.88 11.13
N SER A 23 -0.16 -34.22 10.55
CA SER A 23 0.77 -33.22 10.01
C SER A 23 0.20 -32.46 8.81
N ARG A 24 -0.52 -33.15 7.90
CA ARG A 24 -1.19 -32.51 6.76
C ARG A 24 -2.35 -31.60 7.17
N ALA A 25 -3.16 -32.02 8.13
CA ALA A 25 -4.25 -31.19 8.67
C ALA A 25 -3.69 -29.94 9.35
N GLN A 26 -2.54 -30.06 10.04
CA GLN A 26 -1.87 -28.94 10.66
C GLN A 26 -1.30 -27.95 9.64
N ILE A 27 -0.65 -28.44 8.57
CA ILE A 27 -0.18 -27.59 7.47
C ILE A 27 -1.35 -26.84 6.84
N LEU A 28 -2.43 -27.54 6.50
CA LEU A 28 -3.63 -26.93 5.93
C LEU A 28 -4.23 -25.86 6.85
N TYR A 29 -4.28 -26.11 8.16
CA TYR A 29 -4.72 -25.12 9.13
C TYR A 29 -3.84 -23.86 9.14
N LEU A 30 -2.51 -24.03 9.10
CA LEU A 30 -1.58 -22.89 9.06
C LEU A 30 -1.70 -22.11 7.75
N ASP A 31 -1.90 -22.79 6.62
CA ASP A 31 -2.10 -22.15 5.31
C ASP A 31 -3.39 -21.34 5.28
N ILE A 32 -4.49 -21.90 5.80
CA ILE A 32 -5.78 -21.21 5.91
C ILE A 32 -5.64 -19.99 6.82
N LEU A 33 -5.01 -20.11 7.99
CA LEU A 33 -4.78 -18.97 8.87
C LEU A 33 -3.93 -17.89 8.21
N SER A 34 -2.87 -18.28 7.51
CA SER A 34 -2.01 -17.33 6.77
C SER A 34 -2.82 -16.59 5.71
N ALA A 35 -3.66 -17.29 4.96
CA ALA A 35 -4.56 -16.70 3.98
C ALA A 35 -5.57 -15.75 4.63
N ILE A 36 -6.14 -16.11 5.79
CA ILE A 36 -7.03 -15.22 6.56
C ILE A 36 -6.29 -13.93 6.92
N PHE A 37 -5.07 -14.01 7.45
CA PHE A 37 -4.29 -12.81 7.80
C PHE A 37 -3.98 -11.92 6.59
N VAL A 38 -3.66 -12.50 5.44
CA VAL A 38 -3.41 -11.74 4.20
C VAL A 38 -4.69 -11.04 3.73
N ASN A 39 -5.85 -11.69 3.81
CA ASN A 39 -7.13 -11.08 3.43
C ASN A 39 -7.57 -10.02 4.45
N LEU A 40 -7.36 -10.25 5.75
CA LEU A 40 -7.60 -9.25 6.78
C LEU A 40 -6.76 -8.00 6.53
N ALA A 41 -5.47 -8.15 6.23
CA ALA A 41 -4.59 -7.02 5.93
C ALA A 41 -5.07 -6.18 4.73
N LEU A 42 -5.81 -6.78 3.79
CA LEU A 42 -6.39 -6.09 2.65
C LEU A 42 -7.59 -5.21 3.03
N GLU A 43 -8.46 -5.70 3.94
CA GLU A 43 -9.68 -5.00 4.35
C GLU A 43 -9.43 -4.01 5.49
N ASP A 44 -8.68 -4.45 6.51
CA ASP A 44 -8.28 -3.68 7.67
C ASP A 44 -6.84 -4.05 8.07
N PRO A 45 -5.84 -3.25 7.68
CA PRO A 45 -4.45 -3.51 8.02
C PRO A 45 -4.17 -3.64 9.53
N LEU A 46 -4.99 -3.01 10.39
CA LEU A 46 -4.85 -3.16 11.85
C LEU A 46 -5.55 -4.42 12.37
N GLY A 47 -6.46 -4.98 11.60
CA GLY A 47 -7.18 -6.24 11.85
C GLY A 47 -6.25 -7.41 12.18
N ILE A 48 -5.05 -7.43 11.60
CA ILE A 48 -4.02 -8.44 11.88
C ILE A 48 -3.59 -8.44 13.35
N LEU A 49 -3.58 -7.28 14.01
CA LEU A 49 -3.20 -7.15 15.42
C LEU A 49 -4.27 -7.75 16.33
N TYR A 50 -5.54 -7.49 16.02
CA TYR A 50 -6.68 -8.04 16.76
C TYR A 50 -6.80 -9.55 16.56
N ALA A 51 -6.69 -10.03 15.32
CA ALA A 51 -6.71 -11.46 15.03
C ALA A 51 -5.52 -12.20 15.65
N GLY A 52 -4.33 -11.59 15.66
CA GLY A 52 -3.15 -12.12 16.35
C GLY A 52 -3.25 -12.10 17.88
N ALA A 53 -4.27 -11.44 18.46
CA ALA A 53 -4.50 -11.44 19.90
C ALA A 53 -5.34 -12.65 20.37
N VAL A 54 -6.01 -13.37 19.46
CA VAL A 54 -6.93 -14.47 19.78
C VAL A 54 -6.25 -15.59 20.58
N CYS A 55 -5.14 -16.13 20.07
CA CYS A 55 -4.35 -17.14 20.78
C CYS A 55 -2.88 -17.12 20.34
N HIS A 56 -2.01 -17.84 21.05
CA HIS A 56 -0.58 -17.91 20.74
C HIS A 56 -0.31 -18.43 19.32
N GLN A 57 -1.05 -19.45 18.88
CA GLN A 57 -0.86 -20.04 17.56
C GLN A 57 -1.19 -19.05 16.43
N TRP A 58 -2.30 -18.31 16.55
CA TRP A 58 -2.67 -17.27 15.57
C TRP A 58 -1.62 -16.17 15.51
N ARG A 59 -1.12 -15.74 16.67
CA ARG A 59 -0.03 -14.78 16.74
C ARG A 59 1.21 -15.26 16.01
N GLN A 60 1.63 -16.51 16.23
CA GLN A 60 2.79 -17.08 15.57
C GLN A 60 2.60 -17.17 14.05
N VAL A 61 1.40 -17.54 13.58
CA VAL A 61 1.10 -17.53 12.14
C VAL A 61 1.18 -16.12 11.57
N ALA A 62 0.57 -15.13 12.23
CA ALA A 62 0.64 -13.74 11.79
C ALA A 62 2.09 -13.25 11.68
N LEU A 63 2.91 -13.50 12.71
CA LEU A 63 4.32 -13.08 12.75
C LEU A 63 5.17 -13.78 11.67
N ASN A 64 4.85 -15.04 11.33
CA ASN A 64 5.54 -15.81 10.30
C ASN A 64 4.93 -15.68 8.90
N THR A 65 3.97 -14.77 8.71
CA THR A 65 3.34 -14.49 7.40
C THR A 65 3.71 -13.08 6.93
N PRO A 66 4.84 -12.88 6.23
CA PRO A 66 5.29 -11.54 5.84
C PRO A 66 4.28 -10.75 5.01
N LYS A 67 3.54 -11.44 4.14
CA LYS A 67 2.48 -10.84 3.31
C LYS A 67 1.28 -10.34 4.12
N ALA A 68 1.17 -10.64 5.42
CA ALA A 68 0.16 -10.01 6.27
C ALA A 68 0.53 -8.58 6.69
N TRP A 69 1.80 -8.19 6.54
CA TRP A 69 2.34 -6.90 7.03
C TRP A 69 2.68 -5.91 5.90
N TYR A 70 2.35 -6.26 4.65
CA TYR A 70 2.75 -5.48 3.47
C TYR A 70 1.96 -4.17 3.29
N MET A 71 0.75 -4.11 3.87
CA MET A 71 -0.10 -2.92 3.89
C MET A 71 0.28 -2.09 5.12
N ILE A 72 0.84 -0.90 4.89
CA ILE A 72 1.27 0.03 5.93
C ILE A 72 0.29 1.21 5.93
N PRO A 73 -0.72 1.23 6.82
CA PRO A 73 -1.68 2.33 6.90
C PRO A 73 -1.00 3.57 7.49
N HIS A 74 -1.61 4.74 7.30
CA HIS A 74 -1.02 6.00 7.81
C HIS A 74 -0.80 5.99 9.32
N SER A 75 -1.68 5.35 10.10
CA SER A 75 -1.56 5.23 11.56
C SER A 75 -0.31 4.44 11.99
N VAL A 76 0.29 3.66 11.09
CA VAL A 76 1.56 2.96 11.29
C VAL A 76 2.71 3.77 10.69
N SER A 77 2.53 4.33 9.49
CA SER A 77 3.59 5.06 8.79
C SER A 77 3.99 6.36 9.49
N SER A 78 3.07 7.00 10.22
CA SER A 78 3.29 8.24 10.97
C SER A 78 3.88 8.01 12.37
N HIS A 79 4.38 6.80 12.63
CA HIS A 79 5.02 6.43 13.87
C HIS A 79 6.23 5.56 13.59
N LEU A 80 7.42 6.17 13.63
CA LEU A 80 8.70 5.52 13.32
C LEU A 80 8.87 4.10 13.92
N LYS A 81 8.48 3.91 15.19
CA LYS A 81 8.54 2.60 15.86
C LYS A 81 7.67 1.54 15.18
N TYR A 82 6.43 1.90 14.81
CA TYR A 82 5.51 0.97 14.17
C TYR A 82 5.85 0.76 12.70
N LEU A 83 6.31 1.79 12.01
CA LEU A 83 6.84 1.68 10.66
C LEU A 83 7.98 0.66 10.59
N LYS A 84 9.01 0.80 11.45
CA LYS A 84 10.12 -0.19 11.56
C LYS A 84 9.58 -1.60 11.77
N LEU A 85 8.66 -1.77 12.72
CA LEU A 85 8.07 -3.07 13.01
C LEU A 85 7.36 -3.71 11.81
N TYR A 86 6.60 -2.95 11.04
CA TYR A 86 5.91 -3.45 9.85
C TYR A 86 6.90 -3.76 8.71
N LEU A 87 7.92 -2.93 8.54
CA LEU A 87 8.98 -3.17 7.55
C LEU A 87 9.76 -4.44 7.86
N ASP A 88 10.12 -4.67 9.12
CA ASP A 88 10.82 -5.87 9.56
C ASP A 88 9.96 -7.12 9.31
N ARG A 89 8.68 -7.08 9.71
CA ARG A 89 7.76 -8.22 9.59
C ARG A 89 7.36 -8.53 8.15
N SER A 90 7.28 -7.52 7.31
CA SER A 90 6.98 -7.70 5.89
C SER A 90 8.14 -8.33 5.10
N GLY A 91 9.35 -8.37 5.68
CA GLY A 91 10.51 -9.01 5.05
C GLY A 91 10.84 -8.35 3.71
N ASN A 92 10.81 -9.13 2.61
CA ASN A 92 11.11 -8.63 1.26
C ASN A 92 9.86 -8.51 0.36
N VAL A 93 8.65 -8.64 0.92
CA VAL A 93 7.43 -8.55 0.09
C VAL A 93 7.23 -7.13 -0.43
N PRO A 94 6.58 -6.96 -1.59
CA PRO A 94 6.21 -5.65 -2.10
C PRO A 94 5.23 -4.92 -1.17
N LEU A 95 5.41 -3.61 -1.03
CA LEU A 95 4.75 -2.78 -0.03
C LEU A 95 3.67 -1.88 -0.63
N HIS A 96 2.60 -1.71 0.15
CA HIS A 96 1.52 -0.77 -0.09
C HIS A 96 1.49 0.22 1.09
N VAL A 97 1.86 1.47 0.85
CA VAL A 97 2.08 2.46 1.92
C VAL A 97 1.10 3.61 1.78
N GLU A 98 0.38 3.93 2.85
CA GLU A 98 -0.31 5.20 3.00
C GLU A 98 0.53 6.09 3.91
N MET A 99 0.95 7.25 3.41
CA MET A 99 1.71 8.24 4.16
C MET A 99 0.91 9.52 4.31
N ARG A 100 0.72 9.96 5.55
CA ARG A 100 0.01 11.19 5.90
C ARG A 100 0.85 12.08 6.80
N LYS A 101 0.95 13.36 6.48
CA LYS A 101 1.51 14.34 7.42
C LYS A 101 0.54 14.54 8.57
N VAL A 102 0.83 13.94 9.72
CA VAL A 102 0.20 14.26 11.00
C VAL A 102 1.14 15.28 11.68
N LYS A 103 0.61 16.44 12.10
CA LYS A 103 1.29 17.57 12.77
C LYS A 103 2.81 17.37 13.00
N SER A 104 3.64 18.23 12.38
CA SER A 104 5.12 18.18 12.42
C SER A 104 5.68 17.61 13.73
N THR A 105 6.00 16.32 13.71
CA THR A 105 6.77 15.65 14.76
C THR A 105 8.24 15.68 14.36
N GLU A 106 9.14 15.66 15.34
CA GLU A 106 10.59 15.51 15.10
C GLU A 106 10.89 14.23 14.28
N ASP A 107 10.05 13.20 14.40
CA ASP A 107 10.22 11.91 13.73
C ASP A 107 9.86 11.90 12.22
N THR A 108 9.22 12.96 11.71
CA THR A 108 8.69 12.96 10.34
C THR A 108 9.79 12.72 9.29
N GLU A 109 10.97 13.32 9.45
CA GLU A 109 12.11 13.14 8.53
C GLU A 109 12.64 11.71 8.57
N ALA A 110 12.79 11.14 9.76
CA ALA A 110 13.26 9.77 9.93
C ALA A 110 12.28 8.73 9.33
N GLU A 111 10.97 8.99 9.38
CA GLU A 111 9.95 8.14 8.75
C GLU A 111 10.08 8.14 7.22
N ILE A 112 10.37 9.32 6.64
CA ILE A 112 10.57 9.50 5.21
C ILE A 112 11.84 8.79 4.76
N GLU A 113 12.95 9.00 5.45
CA GLU A 113 14.24 8.35 5.17
C GLU A 113 14.09 6.83 5.16
N LEU A 114 13.45 6.29 6.20
CA LEU A 114 13.21 4.87 6.33
C LEU A 114 12.34 4.31 5.19
N LEU A 115 11.35 5.07 4.70
CA LEU A 115 10.57 4.65 3.53
C LEU A 115 11.37 4.69 2.23
N ILE A 116 12.23 5.69 2.06
CA ILE A 116 13.07 5.82 0.86
C ILE A 116 14.06 4.66 0.77
N GLU A 117 14.57 4.16 1.90
CA GLU A 117 15.37 2.94 1.94
C GLU A 117 14.62 1.72 1.38
N GLN A 118 13.29 1.73 1.43
CA GLN A 118 12.42 0.66 0.93
C GLN A 118 11.86 0.94 -0.47
N LYS A 119 12.37 1.96 -1.18
CA LYS A 119 11.81 2.43 -2.47
C LYS A 119 11.61 1.32 -3.52
N ASP A 120 12.48 0.32 -3.54
CA ASP A 120 12.42 -0.78 -4.50
C ASP A 120 11.30 -1.78 -4.19
N ARG A 121 10.78 -1.78 -2.96
CA ARG A 121 9.68 -2.65 -2.54
C ARG A 121 8.32 -1.98 -2.72
N ILE A 122 8.26 -0.65 -2.73
CA ILE A 122 7.00 0.10 -2.76
C ILE A 122 6.35 0.00 -4.15
N GLN A 123 5.18 -0.65 -4.20
CA GLN A 123 4.37 -0.79 -5.42
C GLN A 123 3.13 0.10 -5.42
N CYS A 124 2.61 0.42 -4.24
CA CYS A 124 1.50 1.34 -4.08
C CYS A 124 1.87 2.40 -3.03
N LEU A 125 1.70 3.68 -3.38
CA LEU A 125 1.95 4.80 -2.48
C LEU A 125 0.73 5.71 -2.47
N THR A 126 0.19 5.99 -1.29
CA THR A 126 -0.85 7.01 -1.08
C THR A 126 -0.22 8.15 -0.29
N ILE A 127 -0.30 9.38 -0.82
CA ILE A 127 0.30 10.56 -0.20
C ILE A 127 -0.79 11.55 0.17
N VAL A 128 -0.86 11.89 1.45
CA VAL A 128 -1.76 12.89 2.01
C VAL A 128 -0.95 13.93 2.75
N ARG A 129 -0.94 15.19 2.28
CA ARG A 129 -0.16 16.31 2.87
C ARG A 129 1.36 16.13 2.92
N GLN A 130 1.89 15.08 2.29
CA GLN A 130 3.27 14.63 2.48
C GLN A 130 4.02 14.53 1.14
N TYR A 131 3.83 15.56 0.31
CA TYR A 131 4.21 15.59 -1.10
C TYR A 131 5.71 15.70 -1.37
N HIS A 132 6.54 15.95 -0.35
CA HIS A 132 7.99 15.92 -0.50
C HIS A 132 8.47 14.52 -0.99
N LEU A 133 7.69 13.46 -0.74
CA LEU A 133 7.94 12.11 -1.24
C LEU A 133 7.99 12.05 -2.78
N LEU A 134 7.30 12.97 -3.47
CA LEU A 134 7.32 13.03 -4.94
C LEU A 134 8.66 13.50 -5.52
N ARG A 135 9.61 13.94 -4.68
CA ARG A 135 10.99 14.23 -5.11
C ARG A 135 11.83 12.99 -5.35
N TYR A 136 11.47 11.88 -4.70
CA TYR A 136 12.22 10.64 -4.76
C TYR A 136 11.74 9.75 -5.91
N SER A 137 12.61 8.83 -6.33
CA SER A 137 12.25 7.81 -7.32
C SER A 137 11.78 6.56 -6.59
N PHE A 138 10.66 6.02 -7.06
CA PHE A 138 10.14 4.72 -6.64
C PHE A 138 10.08 3.83 -7.89
N PRO A 139 11.16 3.07 -8.18
CA PRO A 139 11.33 2.41 -9.47
C PRO A 139 10.25 1.37 -9.72
N ASN A 140 9.74 0.71 -8.68
CA ASN A 140 8.70 -0.33 -8.80
C ASN A 140 7.28 0.16 -8.48
N LEU A 141 7.08 1.48 -8.36
CA LEU A 141 5.77 2.05 -8.07
C LEU A 141 4.83 1.84 -9.26
N GLN A 142 3.70 1.15 -9.01
CA GLN A 142 2.68 0.84 -10.01
C GLN A 142 1.43 1.69 -9.83
N LYS A 143 1.10 2.01 -8.57
CA LYS A 143 -0.05 2.84 -8.19
C LYS A 143 0.38 4.00 -7.31
N LEU A 144 -0.07 5.19 -7.66
CA LEU A 144 0.07 6.37 -6.84
C LEU A 144 -1.29 7.02 -6.62
N VAL A 145 -1.57 7.37 -5.37
CA VAL A 145 -2.76 8.12 -4.98
C VAL A 145 -2.31 9.42 -4.33
N LEU A 146 -2.81 10.54 -4.81
CA LEU A 146 -2.56 11.86 -4.22
C LEU A 146 -3.87 12.44 -3.71
N ASP A 147 -3.84 12.96 -2.49
CA ASP A 147 -4.87 13.88 -2.01
C ASP A 147 -4.50 15.30 -2.44
N ALA A 148 -5.37 15.99 -3.18
CA ALA A 148 -5.17 17.32 -3.71
C ALA A 148 -5.52 18.45 -2.74
N HIS A 149 -6.25 18.20 -1.65
CA HIS A 149 -6.85 19.24 -0.81
C HIS A 149 -5.82 20.14 -0.13
N PHE A 150 -4.57 19.69 -0.07
CA PHE A 150 -3.47 20.37 0.60
C PHE A 150 -2.32 20.67 -0.36
N LEU A 151 -2.53 20.51 -1.68
CA LEU A 151 -1.52 20.90 -2.68
C LEU A 151 -1.27 22.41 -2.68
N ASP A 152 -2.25 23.23 -2.29
CA ASP A 152 -2.04 24.67 -2.15
C ASP A 152 -1.06 25.03 -1.03
N GLU A 153 -0.96 24.20 0.04
CA GLU A 153 0.05 24.39 1.08
C GLU A 153 1.48 24.23 0.52
N MET A 154 1.67 23.45 -0.54
CA MET A 154 2.98 23.33 -1.21
C MET A 154 3.41 24.62 -1.90
N LYS A 155 2.47 25.37 -2.51
CA LYS A 155 2.78 26.63 -3.20
C LYS A 155 3.32 27.68 -2.23
N LEU A 156 2.86 27.66 -0.99
CA LEU A 156 3.36 28.53 0.07
C LEU A 156 4.81 28.21 0.45
N LEU A 157 5.20 26.93 0.39
CA LEU A 157 6.58 26.50 0.62
C LEU A 157 7.50 26.88 -0.56
N GLU A 158 7.04 26.82 -1.82
CA GLU A 158 7.81 27.27 -3.00
C GLU A 158 8.23 28.75 -2.89
N ASN A 159 7.35 29.62 -2.39
CA ASN A 159 7.62 31.06 -2.24
C ASN A 159 8.69 31.39 -1.18
N SER A 160 9.07 30.42 -0.34
CA SER A 160 10.16 30.56 0.63
C SER A 160 11.55 30.25 0.03
N GLY A 161 11.62 29.95 -1.27
CA GLY A 161 12.86 29.94 -2.06
C GLY A 161 13.69 28.66 -1.98
N SER A 162 13.21 27.58 -1.35
CA SER A 162 14.03 26.40 -1.08
C SER A 162 13.61 25.10 -1.78
N GLU A 163 12.53 25.05 -2.55
CA GLU A 163 11.98 23.74 -2.91
C GLU A 163 11.55 23.62 -4.37
N THR A 164 12.26 22.74 -5.10
CA THR A 164 11.87 22.29 -6.43
C THR A 164 10.51 21.64 -6.38
N VAL A 165 9.63 22.07 -7.28
CA VAL A 165 8.34 21.44 -7.54
C VAL A 165 8.61 19.96 -7.77
N PRO A 166 7.82 19.05 -7.16
CA PRO A 166 7.97 17.65 -7.50
C PRO A 166 7.79 17.45 -8.99
N SER A 167 8.76 16.76 -9.60
CA SER A 167 8.59 16.25 -10.95
C SER A 167 7.69 15.02 -10.89
N PHE A 168 6.93 14.82 -11.96
CA PHE A 168 6.18 13.60 -12.19
C PHE A 168 6.63 13.00 -13.50
N SER A 169 7.70 12.20 -13.45
CA SER A 169 8.33 11.68 -14.66
C SER A 169 8.39 10.16 -14.68
N SER A 170 8.41 9.62 -15.90
CA SER A 170 8.70 8.23 -16.22
C SER A 170 10.10 7.80 -15.76
N THR A 171 11.02 8.74 -15.55
CA THR A 171 12.33 8.45 -14.95
C THR A 171 12.23 8.20 -13.44
N GLN A 172 11.32 8.90 -12.74
CA GLN A 172 11.10 8.71 -11.30
C GLN A 172 10.21 7.50 -11.02
N PHE A 173 9.18 7.29 -11.85
CA PHE A 173 8.16 6.25 -11.69
C PHE A 173 7.96 5.45 -12.99
N PRO A 174 8.96 4.66 -13.44
CA PRO A 174 8.94 3.98 -14.74
C PRO A 174 7.82 2.93 -14.88
N HIS A 175 7.44 2.30 -13.76
CA HIS A 175 6.40 1.28 -13.73
C HIS A 175 5.01 1.81 -13.34
N LEU A 176 4.85 3.13 -13.22
CA LEU A 176 3.56 3.70 -12.81
C LEU A 176 2.51 3.49 -13.90
N ARG A 177 1.38 2.89 -13.54
CA ARG A 177 0.25 2.59 -14.43
C ARG A 177 -1.07 3.12 -13.91
N VAL A 178 -1.21 3.27 -12.59
CA VAL A 178 -2.44 3.75 -11.96
C VAL A 178 -2.14 5.05 -11.23
N PHE A 179 -2.86 6.10 -11.59
CA PHE A 179 -2.82 7.37 -10.87
C PHE A 179 -4.23 7.76 -10.42
N GLU A 180 -4.36 8.06 -9.13
CA GLU A 180 -5.61 8.53 -8.56
C GLU A 180 -5.39 9.88 -7.86
N LEU A 181 -6.26 10.83 -8.14
CA LEU A 181 -6.25 12.16 -7.54
C LEU A 181 -7.56 12.40 -6.79
N LEU A 182 -7.45 12.68 -5.49
CA LEU A 182 -8.57 12.92 -4.59
C LEU A 182 -8.69 14.41 -4.30
N GLY A 183 -9.78 15.04 -4.72
CA GLY A 183 -9.99 16.48 -4.62
C GLY A 183 -9.51 17.24 -5.86
N ASP A 184 -9.73 18.55 -5.85
CA ASP A 184 -9.44 19.40 -6.99
C ASP A 184 -7.96 19.81 -7.01
N PRO A 185 -7.22 19.55 -8.11
CA PRO A 185 -5.85 20.01 -8.22
C PRO A 185 -5.80 21.54 -8.37
N PRO A 186 -4.85 22.22 -7.72
CA PRO A 186 -4.65 23.64 -7.92
C PRO A 186 -4.04 23.92 -9.32
N ASP A 187 -4.22 25.15 -9.82
CA ASP A 187 -3.80 25.53 -11.18
C ASP A 187 -2.34 25.23 -11.50
N TRP A 188 -1.46 25.43 -10.52
CA TRP A 188 -0.02 25.17 -10.70
C TRP A 188 0.26 23.69 -10.93
N PHE A 189 -0.49 22.80 -10.29
CA PHE A 189 -0.34 21.36 -10.45
C PHE A 189 -0.68 20.97 -11.88
N ASN A 190 -1.80 21.51 -12.40
CA ASN A 190 -2.19 21.29 -13.79
C ASN A 190 -1.16 21.85 -14.77
N ALA A 191 -0.61 23.03 -14.50
CA ALA A 191 0.37 23.67 -15.38
C ALA A 191 1.73 22.97 -15.40
N LYS A 192 2.20 22.41 -14.28
CA LYS A 192 3.55 21.82 -14.15
C LYS A 192 3.57 20.30 -14.33
N ILE A 193 2.58 19.58 -13.79
CA ILE A 193 2.55 18.12 -13.82
C ILE A 193 1.93 17.61 -15.12
N TRP A 194 0.68 17.98 -15.43
CA TRP A 194 -0.01 17.44 -16.60
C TRP A 194 0.60 17.87 -17.93
N ARG A 195 1.21 19.06 -17.99
CA ARG A 195 1.89 19.52 -19.20
C ARG A 195 3.31 18.95 -19.35
N SER A 196 3.76 18.12 -18.42
CA SER A 196 5.06 17.46 -18.52
C SER A 196 5.06 16.46 -19.67
N ARG A 197 6.08 16.54 -20.54
CA ARG A 197 6.28 15.58 -21.64
C ARG A 197 6.82 14.22 -21.17
N THR A 198 7.15 14.10 -19.89
CA THR A 198 7.76 12.90 -19.31
C THR A 198 6.77 12.07 -18.51
N MET A 199 5.46 12.28 -18.67
CA MET A 199 4.44 11.52 -17.95
C MET A 199 4.64 10.00 -18.12
N PRO A 200 4.53 9.21 -17.03
CA PRO A 200 4.50 7.76 -17.13
C PRO A 200 3.33 7.27 -17.99
N PRO A 201 3.44 6.12 -18.67
CA PRO A 201 2.36 5.57 -19.50
C PRO A 201 1.24 5.00 -18.62
N LEU A 202 0.37 5.88 -18.13
CA LEU A 202 -0.76 5.53 -17.28
C LEU A 202 -1.79 4.70 -18.05
N GLN A 203 -2.21 3.58 -17.46
CA GLN A 203 -3.30 2.74 -17.95
C GLN A 203 -4.63 3.10 -17.29
N ARG A 204 -4.58 3.58 -16.03
CA ARG A 204 -5.76 4.00 -15.29
C ARG A 204 -5.55 5.37 -14.68
N LEU A 205 -6.49 6.26 -14.95
CA LEU A 205 -6.59 7.58 -14.36
C LEU A 205 -7.93 7.68 -13.62
N ALA A 206 -7.89 7.96 -12.32
CA ALA A 206 -9.10 8.24 -11.54
C ALA A 206 -9.03 9.62 -10.91
N LEU A 207 -10.03 10.45 -11.17
CA LEU A 207 -10.14 11.81 -10.67
C LEU A 207 -11.43 11.91 -9.85
N TYR A 208 -11.28 12.27 -8.58
CA TYR A 208 -12.39 12.41 -7.64
C TYR A 208 -12.50 13.88 -7.24
N LEU A 209 -13.20 14.65 -8.06
CA LEU A 209 -13.20 16.11 -8.04
C LEU A 209 -14.37 16.63 -7.20
N TYR A 210 -14.21 17.78 -6.55
CA TYR A 210 -15.31 18.44 -5.82
C TYR A 210 -16.00 19.53 -6.60
N LEU A 211 -15.35 20.07 -7.63
CA LEU A 211 -15.95 21.13 -8.44
C LEU A 211 -16.19 20.61 -9.86
N PRO A 212 -17.45 20.57 -10.34
CA PRO A 212 -17.78 20.08 -11.67
C PRO A 212 -17.20 20.96 -12.79
N GLU A 213 -16.83 22.20 -12.46
CA GLU A 213 -16.19 23.15 -13.37
C GLU A 213 -14.72 22.82 -13.64
N ILE A 214 -14.09 22.05 -12.74
CA ILE A 214 -12.70 21.59 -12.85
C ILE A 214 -12.70 20.24 -13.56
N LEU A 215 -13.35 20.15 -14.73
CA LEU A 215 -13.16 18.99 -15.59
C LEU A 215 -11.66 18.86 -15.91
N PRO A 216 -11.13 17.62 -16.03
CA PRO A 216 -9.73 17.44 -16.40
C PRO A 216 -9.45 18.24 -17.67
N SER A 217 -8.56 19.22 -17.52
CA SER A 217 -8.13 20.02 -18.66
C SER A 217 -7.54 19.09 -19.73
N ASP A 218 -7.72 19.45 -21.00
CA ASP A 218 -7.14 18.75 -22.17
C ASP A 218 -5.70 18.25 -21.93
N PRO A 219 -4.76 19.02 -21.33
CA PRO A 219 -3.41 18.55 -21.03
C PRO A 219 -3.32 17.25 -20.20
N CYS A 220 -4.20 17.05 -19.22
CA CYS A 220 -4.16 15.85 -18.36
C CYS A 220 -4.48 14.58 -19.16
N LEU A 221 -5.54 14.64 -19.95
CA LEU A 221 -5.97 13.53 -20.79
C LEU A 221 -4.98 13.31 -21.94
N THR A 222 -4.56 14.38 -22.61
CA THR A 222 -3.61 14.32 -23.72
C THR A 222 -2.25 13.76 -23.29
N ALA A 223 -1.78 14.05 -22.08
CA ALA A 223 -0.49 13.55 -21.61
C ALA A 223 -0.43 12.03 -21.38
N CYS A 224 -1.59 11.36 -21.27
CA CYS A 224 -1.65 9.90 -21.11
C CYS A 224 -2.58 9.22 -22.13
N ALA A 225 -3.08 9.95 -23.13
CA ALA A 225 -4.10 9.47 -24.07
C ALA A 225 -3.70 8.17 -24.77
N ASP A 226 -2.43 8.04 -25.17
CA ASP A 226 -1.94 6.89 -25.93
C ASP A 226 -1.84 5.60 -25.11
N SER A 227 -1.79 5.70 -23.77
CA SER A 227 -1.65 4.54 -22.88
C SER A 227 -2.89 4.27 -22.04
N LEU A 228 -3.83 5.21 -21.98
CA LEU A 228 -4.96 5.16 -21.07
C LEU A 228 -6.00 4.12 -21.51
N VAL A 229 -6.30 3.18 -20.62
CA VAL A 229 -7.29 2.10 -20.82
C VAL A 229 -8.57 2.39 -20.04
N SER A 230 -8.45 3.03 -18.87
CA SER A 230 -9.57 3.30 -17.97
C SER A 230 -9.49 4.71 -17.42
N LEU A 231 -10.57 5.47 -17.63
CA LEU A 231 -10.77 6.80 -17.04
C LEU A 231 -11.97 6.74 -16.08
N THR A 232 -11.78 7.20 -14.86
CA THR A 232 -12.86 7.40 -13.89
C THR A 232 -12.88 8.87 -13.50
N ILE A 233 -14.01 9.53 -13.69
CA ILE A 233 -14.25 10.88 -13.18
C ILE A 233 -15.45 10.78 -12.24
N LYS A 234 -15.23 11.04 -10.95
CA LYS A 234 -16.31 11.20 -9.97
C LYS A 234 -16.42 12.66 -9.61
N LEU A 235 -17.58 13.22 -9.88
CA LEU A 235 -17.99 14.55 -9.43
C LEU A 235 -18.76 14.41 -8.11
N PRO A 236 -18.92 15.48 -7.31
CA PRO A 236 -19.79 15.41 -6.15
C PRO A 236 -21.18 15.04 -6.64
N GLN A 237 -21.81 14.09 -5.95
CA GLN A 237 -23.26 14.02 -6.04
C GLN A 237 -23.77 15.30 -5.38
N GLY A 238 -24.37 16.17 -6.18
CA GLY A 238 -24.94 17.42 -5.68
C GLY A 238 -25.71 17.12 -4.40
N ARG A 239 -25.44 17.87 -3.33
CA ARG A 239 -26.38 17.90 -2.21
C ARG A 239 -27.70 18.30 -2.83
N ASN A 240 -28.65 17.36 -2.90
CA ASN A 240 -30.03 17.70 -3.13
C ASN A 240 -30.37 18.72 -2.04
N HIS A 241 -30.48 19.98 -2.42
CA HIS A 241 -31.07 20.99 -1.58
C HIS A 241 -32.55 20.62 -1.44
N SER A 242 -32.85 19.79 -0.45
CA SER A 242 -34.18 19.71 0.14
C SER A 242 -34.30 20.87 1.12
N GLU A 243 -35.00 21.90 0.62
CA GLU A 243 -35.74 22.99 1.30
C GLU A 243 -34.98 23.99 2.19
#